data_AF-A0A831P4C6-F1
#
_entry.id   AF-A0A831P4C6-F1
#
_cell.length_a   1.000
_cell.length_b   1.000
_cell.length_c   1.000
_cell.angle_alpha   90.00
_cell.angle_beta   90.00
_cell.angle_gamma   90.00
#
_symmetry.space_group_name_H-M   'P 1'
#
loop_
_entity.id
_entity.type
_entity.pdbx_description
1 polymer ?
#
loop_
_entity_poly.entity_id
_entity_poly.type
_entity_poly.pdbx_seq_one_letter_code
_entity_poly.pdbx_strand_id
1 'polypeptide(L)'
;MRPAQNPETIAAISTPPGPGGVGMVRISGPQSTETARRIFSPTATWLHFPPTPGKIMVGHVHPPDHPGEPIDQAVFLFFRAPHSYTGEDTVELTTHGSPLVMKALLEACLAADARLADPGEFTRRAFLNGRMDLSQAEAVASLIHARTDEARRVMYNQVAGSMGNAVVRLRETLLHAKVVLESAIDFPEDVEEADLAVLSGLLTSGARMTGALLATAGRGIAMRNGISVVIAGTPNVGKSSLFNSLLQEDRAIVHAAAGTTRDFIEGYMNIEGVPVVIVDTAGVRMGADGVEVEGV
;
A
#
# COMPACT_ATOMS: atom_id res chain seq x y z
N MET A 1 -4.86 -21.60 3.50
CA MET A 1 -5.82 -21.23 2.43
C MET A 1 -5.40 -21.96 1.17
N ARG A 2 -6.29 -22.73 0.54
CA ARG A 2 -6.02 -23.31 -0.78
C ARG A 2 -6.04 -22.17 -1.82
N PRO A 3 -5.06 -22.05 -2.73
CA PRO A 3 -5.16 -21.09 -3.82
C PRO A 3 -6.42 -21.38 -4.63
N ALA A 4 -7.17 -20.34 -5.00
CA ALA A 4 -8.39 -20.46 -5.79
C ALA A 4 -8.10 -21.24 -7.07
N GLN A 5 -8.99 -22.19 -7.43
CA GLN A 5 -8.82 -23.13 -8.54
C GLN A 5 -8.88 -22.49 -9.95
N ASN A 6 -8.98 -21.16 -10.05
CA ASN A 6 -8.59 -20.40 -11.23
C ASN A 6 -8.37 -18.94 -10.79
N PRO A 7 -7.16 -18.37 -10.90
CA PRO A 7 -6.96 -16.97 -10.53
C PRO A 7 -7.73 -16.06 -11.49
N GLU A 8 -8.63 -15.23 -10.96
CA GLU A 8 -9.40 -14.28 -11.77
C GLU A 8 -8.52 -13.10 -12.22
N THR A 9 -8.81 -12.55 -13.39
CA THR A 9 -8.21 -11.30 -13.86
C THR A 9 -8.91 -10.12 -13.21
N ILE A 10 -8.14 -9.22 -12.59
CA ILE A 10 -8.67 -8.01 -11.94
C ILE A 10 -8.26 -6.75 -12.69
N ALA A 11 -9.09 -5.72 -12.61
CA ALA A 11 -8.82 -4.38 -13.12
C ALA A 11 -9.17 -3.30 -12.09
N ALA A 12 -8.39 -2.22 -12.05
CA ALA A 12 -8.74 -1.00 -11.32
C ALA A 12 -8.00 0.23 -11.85
N ILE A 13 -8.58 1.40 -11.60
CA ILE A 13 -7.90 2.69 -11.76
C ILE A 13 -6.76 2.76 -10.73
N SER A 14 -5.54 3.00 -11.21
CA SER A 14 -4.30 3.00 -10.40
C SER A 14 -3.75 4.42 -10.15
N THR A 15 -4.46 5.45 -10.59
CA THR A 15 -4.14 6.87 -10.34
C THR A 15 -5.15 7.49 -9.37
N PRO A 16 -4.78 8.56 -8.62
CA PRO A 16 -5.72 9.27 -7.75
C PRO A 16 -6.97 9.75 -8.50
N PRO A 17 -8.13 9.85 -7.83
CA PRO A 17 -9.34 10.38 -8.44
C PRO A 17 -9.21 11.88 -8.74
N GLY A 18 -9.85 12.32 -9.82
CA GLY A 18 -9.85 13.73 -10.25
C GLY A 18 -9.22 13.92 -11.63
N PRO A 19 -9.31 15.14 -12.19
CA PRO A 19 -8.70 15.46 -13.48
C PRO A 19 -7.16 15.49 -13.36
N GLY A 20 -6.49 14.84 -14.31
CA GLY A 20 -5.03 14.84 -14.41
C GLY A 20 -4.56 14.74 -15.87
N GLY A 21 -3.28 15.05 -16.12
CA GLY A 21 -2.70 14.94 -17.46
C GLY A 21 -2.73 13.50 -18.01
N VAL A 22 -2.64 12.52 -17.11
CA VAL A 22 -2.75 11.09 -17.43
C VAL A 22 -3.56 10.36 -16.38
N GLY A 23 -4.18 9.25 -16.77
CA GLY A 23 -4.81 8.29 -15.87
C GLY A 23 -4.50 6.87 -16.33
N MET A 24 -4.43 5.93 -15.38
CA MET A 24 -4.01 4.55 -15.66
C MET A 24 -5.02 3.54 -15.13
N VAL A 25 -5.41 2.59 -15.97
CA VAL A 25 -6.07 1.34 -15.53
C VAL A 25 -5.05 0.21 -15.61
N ARG A 26 -4.94 -0.54 -14.52
CA ARG A 26 -4.09 -1.72 -14.42
C ARG A 26 -4.96 -2.97 -14.45
N ILE A 27 -4.58 -3.95 -15.25
CA ILE A 27 -5.23 -5.26 -15.39
C ILE A 27 -4.21 -6.33 -15.00
N SER A 28 -4.53 -7.25 -14.09
CA SER A 28 -3.59 -8.30 -13.65
C SER A 28 -4.28 -9.65 -13.46
N GLY A 29 -3.65 -10.72 -13.94
CA GLY A 29 -4.17 -12.08 -13.87
C GLY A 29 -3.94 -12.86 -15.17
N PRO A 30 -4.36 -14.13 -15.23
CA PRO A 30 -4.02 -15.02 -16.34
C PRO A 30 -4.63 -14.61 -17.69
N GLN A 31 -5.71 -13.82 -17.70
CA GLN A 31 -6.36 -13.34 -18.92
C GLN A 31 -6.08 -11.85 -19.17
N SER A 32 -5.13 -11.21 -18.47
CA SER A 32 -4.90 -9.76 -18.58
C SER A 32 -4.62 -9.30 -20.02
N THR A 33 -3.90 -10.10 -20.81
CA THR A 33 -3.59 -9.81 -22.20
C THR A 33 -4.79 -10.04 -23.12
N GLU A 34 -5.61 -11.05 -22.86
CA GLU A 34 -6.83 -11.33 -23.61
C GLU A 34 -7.91 -10.27 -23.36
N THR A 35 -8.14 -9.90 -22.09
CA THR A 35 -8.98 -8.75 -21.73
C THR A 35 -8.53 -7.50 -22.48
N ALA A 36 -7.24 -7.18 -22.45
CA ALA A 36 -6.72 -5.99 -23.11
C ALA A 36 -6.81 -6.06 -24.64
N ARG A 37 -6.69 -7.25 -25.25
CA ARG A 37 -6.84 -7.47 -26.70
C ARG A 37 -8.22 -7.08 -27.20
N ARG A 38 -9.26 -7.31 -26.41
CA ARG A 38 -10.65 -7.04 -26.78
C ARG A 38 -11.00 -5.56 -26.78
N ILE A 39 -10.26 -4.74 -26.02
CA ILE A 39 -10.55 -3.32 -25.84
C ILE A 39 -9.51 -2.40 -26.46
N PHE A 40 -8.39 -2.92 -26.97
CA PHE A 40 -7.29 -2.10 -27.48
C PHE A 40 -6.98 -2.40 -28.95
N SER A 41 -6.96 -1.35 -29.77
CA SER A 41 -6.57 -1.39 -31.18
C SER A 41 -5.26 -0.64 -31.39
N PRO A 42 -4.14 -1.32 -31.75
CA PRO A 42 -2.87 -0.65 -32.04
C PRO A 42 -3.00 0.32 -33.22
N THR A 43 -2.33 1.47 -33.15
CA THR A 43 -2.28 2.42 -34.29
C THR A 43 -1.59 1.80 -35.51
N ALA A 44 -0.60 0.93 -35.28
CA ALA A 44 0.08 0.18 -36.32
C ALA A 44 -0.38 -1.28 -36.31
N THR A 45 -1.12 -1.68 -37.36
CA THR A 45 -1.78 -3.00 -37.48
C THR A 45 -0.83 -4.19 -37.67
N TRP A 46 0.44 -3.94 -37.99
CA TRP A 46 1.48 -4.96 -38.19
C TRP A 46 2.25 -5.30 -36.91
N LEU A 47 1.93 -4.66 -35.78
CA LEU A 47 2.55 -4.95 -34.49
C LEU A 47 2.05 -6.28 -33.92
N HIS A 48 2.98 -7.04 -33.32
CA HIS A 48 2.65 -8.24 -32.57
C HIS A 48 1.88 -7.90 -31.28
N PHE A 49 0.85 -8.68 -30.95
CA PHE A 49 0.04 -8.51 -29.74
C PHE A 49 0.07 -9.78 -28.86
N PRO A 50 0.34 -9.68 -27.54
CA PRO A 50 0.76 -8.47 -26.83
C PRO A 50 2.14 -8.00 -27.31
N PRO A 51 2.51 -6.72 -27.09
CA PRO A 51 3.85 -6.26 -27.38
C PRO A 51 4.86 -7.06 -26.56
N THR A 52 6.12 -7.10 -27.01
CA THR A 52 7.22 -7.66 -26.21
C THR A 52 7.19 -7.04 -24.81
N PRO A 53 7.31 -7.83 -23.73
CA PRO A 53 7.26 -7.30 -22.37
C PRO A 53 8.21 -6.12 -22.17
N GLY A 54 7.74 -5.05 -21.52
CA GLY A 54 8.49 -3.81 -21.32
C GLY A 54 8.58 -2.90 -22.55
N LYS A 55 8.01 -3.27 -23.70
CA LYS A 55 7.84 -2.37 -24.85
C LYS A 55 6.47 -1.68 -24.80
N ILE A 56 6.48 -0.42 -25.19
CA ILE A 56 5.30 0.42 -25.27
C ILE A 56 4.66 0.24 -26.65
N MET A 57 3.33 0.24 -26.67
CA MET A 57 2.52 0.32 -27.88
C MET A 57 1.50 1.46 -27.73
N VAL A 58 1.24 2.19 -28.82
CA VAL A 58 0.24 3.27 -28.85
C VAL A 58 -0.92 2.82 -29.73
N GLY A 59 -2.13 3.15 -29.30
CA GLY A 59 -3.37 2.75 -29.97
C GLY A 59 -4.57 3.45 -29.36
N HIS A 60 -5.75 2.92 -29.62
CA HIS A 60 -7.00 3.42 -29.07
C HIS A 60 -7.65 2.35 -28.21
N VAL A 61 -8.29 2.78 -27.13
CA VAL A 61 -9.15 1.93 -26.31
C VAL A 61 -10.60 2.10 -26.76
N HIS A 62 -11.36 1.01 -26.76
CA HIS A 62 -12.72 0.95 -27.25
C HIS A 62 -13.59 0.13 -26.30
N PRO A 63 -14.91 0.40 -26.24
CA PRO A 63 -15.85 -0.52 -25.62
C PRO A 63 -15.90 -1.83 -26.43
N PRO A 64 -15.97 -3.02 -25.79
CA PRO A 64 -16.06 -4.30 -26.50
C PRO A 64 -17.23 -4.37 -27.50
N ASP A 65 -18.37 -3.78 -27.14
CA ASP A 65 -19.60 -3.83 -27.95
C ASP A 65 -19.65 -2.77 -29.07
N HIS A 66 -18.80 -1.73 -28.99
CA HIS A 66 -18.81 -0.58 -29.91
C HIS A 66 -17.39 -0.21 -30.39
N PRO A 67 -16.69 -1.10 -31.12
CA PRO A 67 -15.30 -0.87 -31.55
C PRO A 67 -15.11 0.34 -32.46
N GLY A 68 -16.18 0.86 -33.09
CA GLY A 68 -16.13 2.06 -33.94
C GLY A 68 -16.02 3.39 -33.19
N GLU A 69 -16.26 3.39 -31.88
CA GLU A 69 -16.27 4.61 -31.05
C GLU A 69 -15.13 4.54 -30.03
N PRO A 70 -13.96 5.15 -30.30
CA PRO A 70 -12.85 5.13 -29.36
C PRO A 70 -13.19 5.91 -28.09
N ILE A 71 -12.85 5.32 -26.94
CA ILE A 71 -12.92 5.99 -25.63
C ILE A 71 -11.82 7.06 -25.57
N ASP A 72 -10.58 6.67 -25.88
CA ASP A 72 -9.43 7.56 -25.90
C ASP A 72 -8.24 6.90 -26.64
N GLN A 73 -7.22 7.70 -26.95
CA GLN A 73 -5.89 7.19 -27.27
C GLN A 73 -5.21 6.69 -25.99
N ALA A 74 -4.54 5.53 -26.08
CA ALA A 74 -3.88 4.91 -24.95
C ALA A 74 -2.45 4.48 -25.25
N VAL A 75 -1.62 4.55 -24.21
CA VAL A 75 -0.32 3.89 -24.11
C VAL A 75 -0.54 2.55 -23.43
N PHE A 76 -0.15 1.48 -24.11
CA PHE A 76 -0.22 0.10 -23.65
C PHE A 76 1.17 -0.36 -23.20
N LEU A 77 1.25 -0.93 -22.00
CA LEU A 77 2.46 -1.57 -21.46
C LEU A 77 2.12 -2.96 -20.90
N PHE A 78 2.91 -3.96 -21.28
CA PHE A 78 2.76 -5.33 -20.79
C PHE A 78 3.97 -5.79 -19.97
N PHE A 79 3.67 -6.40 -18.83
CA PHE A 79 4.60 -7.10 -17.96
C PHE A 79 4.25 -8.58 -17.94
N ARG A 80 5.22 -9.42 -18.31
CA ARG A 80 5.08 -10.88 -18.26
C ARG A 80 5.42 -11.40 -16.87
N ALA A 81 4.63 -12.33 -16.35
CA ALA A 81 4.97 -13.08 -15.14
C ALA A 81 6.35 -13.76 -15.27
N PRO A 82 7.17 -13.80 -14.21
CA PRO A 82 6.95 -13.24 -12.86
C PRO A 82 7.41 -11.77 -12.72
N HIS A 83 7.77 -11.11 -13.83
CA HIS A 83 8.42 -9.80 -13.85
C HIS A 83 7.43 -8.62 -13.84
N SER A 84 6.45 -8.67 -12.95
CA SER A 84 5.45 -7.62 -12.74
C SER A 84 5.36 -7.25 -11.26
N TYR A 85 4.52 -6.26 -10.95
CA TYR A 85 4.22 -5.86 -9.56
C TYR A 85 3.56 -7.01 -8.79
N THR A 86 2.50 -7.61 -9.35
CA THR A 86 1.76 -8.71 -8.72
C THR A 86 2.48 -10.05 -8.83
N GLY A 87 3.45 -10.19 -9.74
CA GLY A 87 4.02 -11.48 -10.12
C GLY A 87 3.22 -12.23 -11.20
N GLU A 88 2.09 -11.67 -11.64
CA GLU A 88 1.24 -12.21 -12.71
C GLU A 88 1.43 -11.45 -14.02
N ASP A 89 0.90 -11.97 -15.13
CA ASP A 89 0.77 -11.18 -16.35
C ASP A 89 -0.05 -9.92 -16.03
N THR A 90 0.48 -8.76 -16.42
CA THR A 90 -0.10 -7.45 -16.06
C THR A 90 -0.03 -6.51 -17.25
N VAL A 91 -1.15 -5.85 -17.53
CA VAL A 91 -1.26 -4.80 -18.55
C VAL A 91 -1.56 -3.47 -17.86
N GLU A 92 -0.90 -2.42 -18.30
CA GLU A 92 -1.19 -1.04 -17.92
C GLU A 92 -1.63 -0.25 -19.15
N LEU A 93 -2.81 0.36 -19.06
CA LEU A 93 -3.39 1.23 -20.07
C LEU A 93 -3.40 2.65 -19.53
N THR A 94 -2.57 3.51 -20.10
CA THR A 94 -2.48 4.93 -19.73
C THR A 94 -3.17 5.78 -20.78
N THR A 95 -4.15 6.57 -20.36
CA THR A 95 -4.98 7.47 -21.18
C THR A 95 -4.93 8.90 -20.62
N HIS A 96 -5.68 9.83 -21.18
CA HIS A 96 -5.90 11.13 -20.53
C HIS A 96 -6.63 10.92 -19.20
N GLY A 97 -6.20 11.63 -18.16
CA GLY A 97 -6.74 11.51 -16.80
C GLY A 97 -8.09 12.18 -16.59
N SER A 98 -9.01 12.10 -17.56
CA SER A 98 -10.38 12.57 -17.41
C SER A 98 -11.19 11.56 -16.60
N PRO A 99 -11.95 11.98 -15.56
CA PRO A 99 -12.78 11.05 -14.78
C PRO A 99 -13.77 10.23 -15.63
N LEU A 100 -14.29 10.81 -16.72
CA LEU A 100 -15.19 10.10 -17.64
C LEU A 100 -14.43 9.07 -18.49
N VAL A 101 -13.24 9.41 -18.97
CA VAL A 101 -12.36 8.47 -19.71
C VAL A 101 -11.96 7.30 -18.82
N MET A 102 -11.53 7.59 -17.59
CA MET A 102 -11.13 6.56 -16.63
C MET A 102 -12.28 5.62 -16.25
N LYS A 103 -13.49 6.17 -16.09
CA LYS A 103 -14.70 5.38 -15.86
C LYS A 103 -15.00 4.47 -17.06
N ALA A 104 -15.05 5.04 -18.27
CA ALA A 104 -15.35 4.28 -19.48
C ALA A 104 -14.29 3.19 -19.77
N LEU A 105 -13.01 3.49 -19.55
CA LEU A 105 -11.92 2.51 -19.69
C LEU A 105 -12.06 1.36 -18.68
N LEU A 106 -12.37 1.67 -17.41
CA LEU A 106 -12.60 0.64 -16.40
C LEU A 106 -13.82 -0.22 -16.77
N GLU A 107 -14.94 0.39 -17.16
CA GLU A 107 -16.15 -0.32 -17.62
C GLU A 107 -15.85 -1.24 -18.82
N ALA A 108 -15.04 -0.78 -19.78
CA ALA A 108 -14.59 -1.60 -20.90
C ALA A 108 -13.76 -2.82 -20.45
N CYS A 109 -12.88 -2.65 -19.45
CA CYS A 109 -12.13 -3.77 -18.87
C CYS A 109 -13.08 -4.79 -18.21
N LEU A 110 -14.08 -4.31 -17.47
CA LEU A 110 -15.05 -5.17 -16.79
C LEU A 110 -15.94 -5.94 -17.79
N ALA A 111 -16.36 -5.28 -18.87
CA ALA A 111 -17.08 -5.91 -19.97
C ALA A 111 -16.23 -6.93 -20.75
N ALA A 112 -14.90 -6.83 -20.65
CA ALA A 112 -13.93 -7.76 -21.25
C ALA A 112 -13.43 -8.84 -20.27
N ASP A 113 -14.32 -9.35 -19.41
CA ASP A 113 -14.10 -10.44 -18.44
C ASP A 113 -13.11 -10.14 -17.30
N ALA A 114 -12.76 -8.87 -17.04
CA ALA A 114 -12.05 -8.52 -15.80
C ALA A 114 -13.03 -8.29 -14.65
N ARG A 115 -12.64 -8.65 -13.43
CA ARG A 115 -13.34 -8.27 -12.20
C ARG A 115 -12.77 -6.97 -11.64
N LEU A 116 -13.59 -6.15 -10.98
CA LEU A 116 -13.08 -5.00 -10.22
C LEU A 116 -12.20 -5.50 -9.07
N ALA A 117 -10.98 -4.97 -8.95
CA ALA A 117 -10.07 -5.35 -7.87
C ALA A 117 -10.58 -4.90 -6.48
N ASP A 118 -10.36 -5.72 -5.46
CA ASP A 118 -10.63 -5.33 -4.07
C ASP A 118 -9.57 -4.32 -3.56
N PRO A 119 -9.86 -3.54 -2.50
CA PRO A 119 -8.87 -2.67 -1.88
C PRO A 119 -7.58 -3.41 -1.51
N GLY A 120 -6.44 -2.92 -2.02
CA GLY A 120 -5.12 -3.51 -1.78
C GLY A 120 -4.88 -4.84 -2.49
N GLU A 121 -5.77 -5.32 -3.37
CA GLU A 121 -5.66 -6.66 -3.95
C GLU A 121 -4.38 -6.85 -4.79
N PHE A 122 -3.95 -5.85 -5.56
CA PHE A 122 -2.69 -5.94 -6.32
C PHE A 122 -1.48 -6.20 -5.40
N THR A 123 -1.39 -5.47 -4.28
CA THR A 123 -0.32 -5.65 -3.30
C THR A 123 -0.45 -6.98 -2.57
N ARG A 124 -1.68 -7.40 -2.25
CA ARG A 124 -1.97 -8.73 -1.68
C ARG A 124 -1.48 -9.84 -2.60
N ARG A 125 -1.74 -9.75 -3.91
CA ARG A 125 -1.25 -10.73 -4.89
C ARG A 125 0.26 -10.72 -5.02
N ALA A 126 0.89 -9.54 -4.99
CA ALA A 126 2.35 -9.42 -4.94
C ALA A 126 2.95 -10.16 -3.74
N PHE A 127 2.35 -10.02 -2.55
CA PHE A 127 2.74 -10.76 -1.35
C PHE A 127 2.53 -12.28 -1.52
N LEU A 128 1.35 -12.71 -1.98
CA LEU A 128 1.03 -14.13 -2.16
C LEU A 128 1.92 -14.81 -3.21
N ASN A 129 2.37 -14.08 -4.22
CA ASN A 129 3.28 -14.56 -5.26
C ASN A 129 4.77 -14.40 -4.88
N GLY A 130 5.07 -14.04 -3.63
CA GLY A 130 6.44 -13.96 -3.12
C GLY A 130 7.27 -12.82 -3.73
N ARG A 131 6.63 -11.81 -4.32
CA ARG A 131 7.31 -10.60 -4.85
C ARG A 131 7.79 -9.69 -3.73
N MET A 132 7.14 -9.76 -2.57
CA MET A 132 7.44 -8.98 -1.38
C MET A 132 6.95 -9.73 -0.13
N ASP A 133 7.52 -9.44 1.03
CA ASP A 133 7.00 -9.90 2.31
C ASP A 133 5.89 -8.98 2.86
N LEU A 134 5.27 -9.39 3.98
CA LEU A 134 4.16 -8.63 4.58
C LEU A 134 4.59 -7.25 5.07
N SER A 135 5.81 -7.12 5.61
CA SER A 135 6.34 -5.83 6.08
C SER A 135 6.54 -4.84 4.94
N GLN A 136 6.97 -5.33 3.78
CA GLN A 136 7.09 -4.55 2.56
C GLN A 136 5.70 -4.14 2.03
N ALA A 137 4.73 -5.06 2.03
CA ALA A 137 3.35 -4.76 1.61
C ALA A 137 2.71 -3.64 2.45
N GLU A 138 2.84 -3.70 3.78
CA GLU A 138 2.38 -2.63 4.68
C GLU A 138 3.13 -1.31 4.46
N ALA A 139 4.43 -1.38 4.19
CA ALA A 139 5.26 -0.21 3.94
C ALA A 139 4.88 0.51 2.63
N VAL A 140 4.37 -0.20 1.62
CA VAL A 140 3.84 0.42 0.39
C VAL A 140 2.67 1.34 0.72
N ALA A 141 1.68 0.86 1.49
CA ALA A 141 0.55 1.67 1.92
C ALA A 141 1.01 2.88 2.76
N SER A 142 1.95 2.64 3.68
CA SER A 142 2.51 3.68 4.54
C SER A 142 3.30 4.74 3.76
N LEU A 143 3.98 4.35 2.69
CA LEU A 143 4.73 5.26 1.81
C LEU A 143 3.81 6.16 1.00
N ILE A 144 2.72 5.61 0.46
CA ILE A 144 1.70 6.37 -0.29
C ILE A 144 1.08 7.47 0.58
N HIS A 145 0.88 7.19 1.87
CA HIS A 145 0.28 8.12 2.83
C HIS A 145 1.29 8.90 3.68
N ALA A 146 2.58 8.86 3.35
CA ALA A 146 3.61 9.55 4.13
C ALA A 146 3.40 11.08 4.11
N ARG A 147 3.43 11.71 5.29
CA ARG A 147 3.15 13.14 5.48
C ARG A 147 4.38 14.00 5.76
N THR A 148 5.53 13.38 6.02
CA THR A 148 6.83 14.04 6.21
C THR A 148 7.91 13.34 5.38
N ASP A 149 9.00 14.04 5.06
CA ASP A 149 10.10 13.44 4.29
C ASP A 149 10.81 12.33 5.07
N GLU A 150 10.96 12.51 6.38
CA GLU A 150 11.55 11.51 7.27
C GLU A 150 10.69 10.24 7.31
N ALA A 151 9.36 10.37 7.43
CA ALA A 151 8.44 9.23 7.33
C ALA A 151 8.57 8.53 5.97
N ARG A 152 8.58 9.30 4.87
CA ARG A 152 8.78 8.78 3.51
C ARG A 152 10.08 7.97 3.40
N ARG A 153 11.19 8.48 3.95
CA ARG A 153 12.50 7.80 3.94
C ARG A 153 12.48 6.50 4.74
N VAL A 154 11.85 6.49 5.91
CA VAL A 154 11.70 5.28 6.73
C VAL A 154 10.88 4.22 5.99
N MET A 155 9.72 4.60 5.43
CA MET A 155 8.87 3.65 4.71
C MET A 155 9.52 3.15 3.42
N TYR A 156 10.25 3.99 2.69
CA TYR A 156 11.03 3.57 1.52
C TYR A 156 12.03 2.47 1.86
N ASN A 157 12.77 2.61 2.97
CA ASN A 157 13.72 1.58 3.42
C ASN A 157 13.00 0.28 3.86
N GLN A 158 11.78 0.38 4.38
CA GLN A 158 10.97 -0.81 4.68
C GLN A 158 10.46 -1.50 3.41
N VAL A 159 10.02 -0.73 2.40
CA VAL A 159 9.68 -1.27 1.07
C VAL A 159 10.90 -1.96 0.44
N ALA A 160 12.11 -1.44 0.64
CA ALA A 160 13.36 -2.06 0.21
C ALA A 160 13.75 -3.33 1.00
N GLY A 161 12.95 -3.75 1.99
CA GLY A 161 13.12 -5.02 2.71
C GLY A 161 13.95 -4.96 3.99
N SER A 162 14.24 -3.78 4.54
CA SER A 162 15.05 -3.66 5.76
C SER A 162 14.50 -4.45 6.95
N MET A 163 13.18 -4.43 7.17
CA MET A 163 12.50 -5.18 8.23
C MET A 163 12.53 -6.69 7.95
N GLY A 164 12.12 -7.12 6.75
CA GLY A 164 12.19 -8.51 6.32
C GLY A 164 13.58 -9.11 6.50
N ASN A 165 14.62 -8.41 6.05
CA ASN A 165 16.01 -8.83 6.22
C ASN A 165 16.42 -8.98 7.70
N ALA A 166 15.93 -8.11 8.58
CA ALA A 166 16.20 -8.24 10.02
C ALA A 166 15.52 -9.48 10.62
N VAL A 167 14.27 -9.75 10.23
CA VAL A 167 13.52 -10.94 10.66
C VAL A 167 14.14 -12.22 10.11
N VAL A 168 14.58 -12.23 8.85
CA VAL A 168 15.27 -13.39 8.24
C VAL A 168 16.55 -13.73 8.99
N ARG A 169 17.39 -12.73 9.32
CA ARG A 169 18.60 -12.98 10.13
C ARG A 169 18.29 -13.51 11.53
N LEU A 170 17.23 -12.99 12.16
CA LEU A 170 16.78 -13.51 13.47
C LEU A 170 16.31 -14.96 13.34
N ARG A 171 15.52 -15.27 12.31
CA ARG A 171 15.06 -16.62 12.01
C ARG A 171 16.22 -17.59 11.80
N GLU A 172 17.23 -17.20 11.01
CA GLU A 172 18.43 -18.02 10.78
C GLU A 172 19.16 -18.33 12.10
N THR A 173 19.33 -17.31 12.96
CA THR A 173 19.94 -17.48 14.29
C THR A 173 19.15 -18.49 15.14
N LEU A 174 17.82 -18.39 15.15
CA LEU A 174 16.95 -19.29 15.91
C LEU A 174 16.88 -20.69 15.31
N LEU A 175 16.98 -20.84 13.99
CA LEU A 175 17.07 -22.14 13.33
C LEU A 175 18.37 -22.85 13.70
N HIS A 176 19.50 -22.13 13.77
CA HIS A 176 20.75 -22.72 14.25
C HIS A 176 20.65 -23.15 15.71
N ALA A 177 20.04 -22.33 16.57
CA ALA A 177 19.81 -22.70 17.97
C ALA A 177 18.92 -23.94 18.10
N LYS A 178 17.89 -24.03 17.25
CA LYS A 178 16.99 -25.20 17.17
C LYS A 178 17.76 -26.46 16.80
N VAL A 179 18.67 -26.40 15.83
CA VAL A 179 19.48 -27.57 15.42
C VAL A 179 20.33 -28.08 16.60
N VAL A 180 21.02 -27.20 17.32
CA VAL A 180 21.82 -27.59 18.49
C VAL A 180 20.94 -28.21 19.58
N LEU A 181 19.77 -27.62 19.84
CA LEU A 181 18.83 -28.13 20.83
C LEU A 181 18.26 -29.50 20.44
N GLU A 182 17.89 -29.70 19.17
CA GLU A 182 17.37 -30.97 18.67
C GLU A 182 18.42 -32.09 18.80
N SER A 183 19.68 -31.83 18.43
CA SER A 183 20.77 -32.78 18.62
C SER A 183 20.99 -33.15 20.09
N ALA A 184 20.91 -32.17 20.99
CA ALA A 184 21.09 -32.39 22.42
C ALA A 184 19.94 -33.19 23.06
N ILE A 185 18.73 -33.11 22.49
CA ILE A 185 17.56 -33.90 22.94
C ILE A 185 17.66 -35.34 22.42
N ASP A 186 18.07 -35.51 21.16
CA ASP A 186 18.16 -36.82 20.51
C ASP A 186 19.32 -37.68 21.06
N PHE A 187 20.43 -37.04 21.46
CA PHE A 187 21.65 -37.69 21.96
C PHE A 187 22.15 -37.04 23.27
N PRO A 188 21.42 -37.17 24.38
CA PRO A 188 21.74 -36.51 25.64
C PRO A 188 23.10 -36.93 26.24
N GLU A 189 23.57 -38.15 25.94
CA GLU A 189 24.89 -38.65 26.34
C GLU A 189 26.07 -37.98 25.63
N ASP A 190 25.83 -37.39 24.46
CA ASP A 190 26.86 -36.78 23.60
C ASP A 190 26.92 -35.25 23.76
N VAL A 191 26.14 -34.67 24.68
CA VAL A 191 26.08 -33.22 24.90
C VAL A 191 27.32 -32.75 25.66
N GLU A 192 28.11 -31.88 25.01
CA GLU A 192 29.27 -31.25 25.63
C GLU A 192 28.95 -29.84 26.17
N GLU A 193 29.76 -29.35 27.12
CA GLU A 193 29.65 -27.96 27.61
C GLU A 193 29.77 -26.92 26.47
N ALA A 194 30.53 -27.26 25.42
CA ALA A 194 30.68 -26.42 24.24
C ALA A 194 29.35 -26.22 23.49
N ASP A 195 28.50 -27.24 23.40
CA ASP A 195 27.19 -27.14 22.73
C ASP A 195 26.24 -26.21 23.48
N LEU A 196 26.24 -26.31 24.82
CA LEU A 196 25.46 -25.42 25.68
C LEU A 196 25.95 -23.97 25.58
N ALA A 197 27.27 -23.75 25.47
CA ALA A 197 27.84 -22.43 25.26
C ALA A 197 27.44 -21.84 23.89
N VAL A 198 27.46 -22.66 22.83
CA VAL A 198 27.00 -22.26 21.49
C VAL A 198 25.52 -21.88 21.51
N LEU A 199 24.67 -22.73 22.10
CA LEU A 199 23.23 -22.47 22.24
C LEU A 199 22.97 -21.15 22.98
N SER A 200 23.61 -20.96 24.13
CA SER A 200 23.51 -19.73 24.92
C SER A 200 23.95 -18.49 24.12
N GLY A 201 25.04 -18.60 23.35
CA GLY A 201 25.51 -17.54 22.48
C GLY A 201 24.51 -17.16 21.38
N LEU A 202 23.91 -18.15 20.72
CA LEU A 202 22.89 -17.94 19.68
C LEU A 202 21.63 -17.26 20.27
N LEU A 203 21.14 -17.73 21.42
CA LEU A 203 20.00 -17.14 22.11
C LEU A 203 20.28 -15.70 22.55
N THR A 204 21.47 -15.44 23.10
CA THR A 204 21.90 -14.09 23.48
C THR A 204 21.97 -13.15 22.27
N SER A 205 22.49 -13.64 21.13
CA SER A 205 22.52 -12.89 19.88
C SER A 205 21.11 -12.55 19.39
N GLY A 206 20.20 -13.55 19.38
CA GLY A 206 18.80 -13.36 19.00
C GLY A 206 18.06 -12.36 19.90
N ALA A 207 18.29 -12.43 21.22
CA ALA A 207 17.74 -11.48 22.18
C ALA A 207 18.24 -10.06 21.92
N ARG A 208 19.54 -9.88 21.65
CA ARG A 208 20.13 -8.58 21.31
C ARG A 208 19.55 -8.01 20.01
N MET A 209 19.40 -8.83 18.97
CA MET A 209 18.79 -8.41 17.70
C MET A 209 17.33 -7.96 17.90
N THR A 210 16.57 -8.71 18.69
CA THR A 210 15.19 -8.38 19.05
C THR A 210 15.12 -7.07 19.84
N GLY A 211 16.00 -6.90 20.83
CA GLY A 211 16.11 -5.67 21.62
C GLY A 211 16.41 -4.44 20.77
N ALA A 212 17.31 -4.57 19.77
CA ALA A 212 17.62 -3.48 18.85
C ALA A 212 16.40 -3.06 18.00
N LEU A 213 15.59 -4.03 17.55
CA LEU A 213 14.35 -3.74 16.82
C LEU A 213 13.33 -3.02 17.73
N LEU A 214 13.10 -3.56 18.93
CA LEU A 214 12.17 -2.99 19.91
C LEU A 214 12.56 -1.56 20.32
N ALA A 215 13.85 -1.27 20.48
CA ALA A 215 14.34 0.06 20.82
C ALA A 215 13.97 1.13 19.79
N THR A 216 13.72 0.74 18.53
CA THR A 216 13.34 1.66 17.44
C THR A 216 11.83 1.66 17.14
N ALA A 217 11.07 0.74 17.72
CA ALA A 217 9.67 0.52 17.38
C ALA A 217 8.79 1.76 17.60
N GLY A 218 8.96 2.45 18.74
CA GLY A 218 8.20 3.66 19.05
C GLY A 218 8.38 4.76 18.01
N ARG A 219 9.62 4.99 17.57
CA ARG A 219 9.92 5.94 16.48
C ARG A 219 9.30 5.49 15.15
N GLY A 220 9.37 4.19 14.84
CA GLY A 220 8.76 3.63 13.63
C GLY A 220 7.23 3.83 13.61
N ILE A 221 6.56 3.59 14.72
CA ILE A 221 5.11 3.79 14.89
C ILE A 221 4.76 5.27 14.74
N ALA A 222 5.50 6.17 15.40
CA ALA A 222 5.29 7.62 15.27
C ALA A 222 5.48 8.11 13.83
N MET A 223 6.46 7.59 13.10
CA MET A 223 6.67 7.94 11.69
C MET A 223 5.58 7.38 10.77
N ARG A 224 4.99 6.22 11.11
CA ARG A 224 3.93 5.58 10.31
C ARG A 224 2.57 6.23 10.53
N ASN A 225 2.18 6.41 11.78
CA ASN A 225 0.83 6.82 12.17
C ASN A 225 0.73 8.32 12.46
N GLY A 226 1.87 8.97 12.68
CA GLY A 226 1.92 10.30 13.30
C GLY A 226 1.67 10.26 14.80
N ILE A 227 1.86 11.41 15.42
CA ILE A 227 1.52 11.67 16.82
C ILE A 227 0.24 12.50 16.83
N SER A 228 -0.80 12.02 17.51
CA SER A 228 -2.03 12.80 17.71
C SER A 228 -1.87 13.72 18.91
N VAL A 229 -2.18 15.00 18.70
CA VAL A 229 -2.16 16.05 19.72
C VAL A 229 -3.54 16.69 19.77
N VAL A 230 -4.18 16.59 20.93
CA VAL A 230 -5.51 17.18 21.15
C VAL A 230 -5.35 18.57 21.77
N ILE A 231 -5.97 19.58 21.16
CA ILE A 231 -6.11 20.90 21.77
C ILE A 231 -7.40 20.89 22.62
N ALA A 232 -7.23 20.85 23.93
CA ALA A 232 -8.31 20.83 24.91
C ALA A 232 -8.36 22.14 25.71
N GLY A 233 -9.57 22.56 26.12
CA GLY A 233 -9.79 23.79 26.87
C GLY A 233 -11.26 24.22 26.87
N THR A 234 -11.63 25.13 27.75
CA THR A 234 -13.01 25.64 27.87
C THR A 234 -13.46 26.38 26.60
N PRO A 235 -14.78 26.56 26.37
CA PRO A 235 -15.28 27.35 25.25
C PRO A 235 -14.67 28.77 25.23
N ASN A 236 -14.41 29.32 24.03
CA ASN A 236 -13.91 30.69 23.80
C ASN A 236 -12.50 31.03 24.34
N VAL A 237 -11.67 30.07 24.75
CA VAL A 237 -10.27 30.32 25.18
C VAL A 237 -9.26 30.47 24.04
N GLY A 238 -9.73 30.58 22.80
CA GLY A 238 -8.85 30.72 21.63
C GLY A 238 -8.29 29.41 21.06
N LYS A 239 -8.88 28.24 21.36
CA LYS A 239 -8.46 26.93 20.80
C LYS A 239 -8.39 26.95 19.27
N SER A 240 -9.45 27.40 18.61
CA SER A 240 -9.51 27.44 17.15
C SER A 240 -8.58 28.51 16.56
N SER A 241 -8.28 29.57 17.30
CA SER A 241 -7.24 30.55 16.91
C SER A 241 -5.85 29.93 16.95
N LEU A 242 -5.51 29.17 18.00
CA LEU A 242 -4.26 28.43 18.11
C LEU A 242 -4.14 27.35 17.03
N PHE A 243 -5.18 26.55 16.82
CA PHE A 243 -5.24 25.54 15.77
C PHE A 243 -4.92 26.12 14.40
N ASN A 244 -5.61 27.21 14.02
CA ASN A 244 -5.39 27.87 12.74
C ASN A 244 -3.98 28.49 12.65
N SER A 245 -3.46 29.07 13.73
CA SER A 245 -2.11 29.63 13.76
C SER A 245 -1.04 28.55 13.53
N LEU A 246 -1.17 27.40 14.20
CA LEU A 246 -0.24 26.28 14.07
C LEU A 246 -0.23 25.71 12.64
N LEU A 247 -1.37 25.68 11.96
CA LEU A 247 -1.46 25.19 10.58
C LEU A 247 -0.97 26.20 9.52
N GLN A 248 -0.91 27.49 9.87
CA GLN A 248 -0.48 28.55 8.94
C GLN A 248 1.05 28.73 8.94
N GLU A 249 1.73 28.49 10.07
CA GLU A 249 3.18 28.68 10.19
C GLU A 249 3.99 27.49 9.68
N ASP A 250 3.58 26.26 10.02
CA ASP A 250 4.27 25.04 9.58
C ASP A 250 3.57 24.49 8.34
N ARG A 251 4.21 24.64 7.17
CA ARG A 251 3.79 24.14 5.85
C ARG A 251 3.00 22.82 5.94
N ALA A 252 1.70 22.94 6.19
CA ALA A 252 0.79 21.83 6.28
C ALA A 252 0.65 21.27 4.88
N ILE A 253 1.01 20.01 4.67
CA ILE A 253 0.49 19.29 3.50
C ILE A 253 -0.99 19.07 3.80
N VAL A 254 -1.81 20.06 3.46
CA VAL A 254 -3.26 19.99 3.58
C VAL A 254 -3.74 18.97 2.54
N HIS A 255 -3.91 17.73 2.97
CA HIS A 255 -4.61 16.75 2.14
C HIS A 255 -6.11 16.99 2.34
N ALA A 256 -6.78 17.53 1.32
CA ALA A 256 -8.22 17.51 1.25
C ALA A 256 -8.66 16.06 0.95
N ALA A 257 -8.79 15.23 1.98
CA ALA A 257 -9.54 13.99 1.86
C ALA A 257 -11.02 14.35 2.00
N ALA A 258 -11.76 14.37 0.89
CA ALA A 258 -13.20 14.54 0.94
C ALA A 258 -13.82 13.33 1.67
N GLY A 259 -14.49 13.57 2.80
CA GLY A 259 -15.46 12.64 3.37
C GLY A 259 -15.09 11.93 4.68
N THR A 260 -14.60 12.63 5.70
CA THR A 260 -14.82 12.17 7.09
C THR A 260 -15.92 13.02 7.74
N THR A 261 -17.02 12.35 8.01
CA THR A 261 -18.23 12.87 8.66
C THR A 261 -17.93 13.47 10.03
N ARG A 262 -18.44 14.69 10.24
CA ARG A 262 -18.91 15.33 11.50
C ARG A 262 -18.30 14.80 12.80
N ASP A 263 -17.32 15.53 13.36
CA ASP A 263 -17.25 15.94 14.80
C ASP A 263 -15.83 16.32 15.30
N PHE A 264 -14.78 16.20 14.47
CA PHE A 264 -13.44 16.72 14.79
C PHE A 264 -12.80 17.41 13.58
N ILE A 265 -12.13 18.54 13.80
CA ILE A 265 -11.30 19.19 12.78
C ILE A 265 -9.87 18.70 12.98
N GLU A 266 -9.34 17.99 12.00
CA GLU A 266 -7.96 17.53 11.98
C GLU A 266 -7.09 18.45 11.12
N GLY A 267 -5.90 18.75 11.63
CA GLY A 267 -4.85 19.45 10.94
C GLY A 267 -3.56 18.64 10.98
N TYR A 268 -2.77 18.70 9.91
CA TYR A 268 -1.51 17.96 9.83
C TYR A 268 -0.35 18.94 9.79
N MET A 269 0.64 18.71 10.64
CA MET A 269 1.88 19.48 10.68
C MET A 269 3.10 18.56 10.74
N ASN A 270 4.25 19.12 10.42
CA ASN A 270 5.54 18.46 10.52
C ASN A 270 6.34 19.10 11.65
N ILE A 271 6.62 18.36 12.72
CA ILE A 271 7.49 18.81 13.81
C ILE A 271 8.78 18.01 13.76
N GLU A 272 9.89 18.64 13.37
CA GLU A 272 11.23 18.02 13.30
C GLU A 272 11.25 16.67 12.53
N GLY A 273 10.43 16.56 11.49
CA GLY A 273 10.29 15.37 10.65
C GLY A 273 9.25 14.36 11.13
N VAL A 274 8.66 14.56 12.30
CA VAL A 274 7.59 13.71 12.83
C VAL A 274 6.23 14.23 12.34
N PRO A 275 5.40 13.38 11.72
CA PRO A 275 4.04 13.77 11.37
C PRO A 275 3.21 13.96 12.64
N VAL A 276 2.58 15.12 12.78
CA VAL A 276 1.71 15.43 13.92
C VAL A 276 0.31 15.76 13.42
N VAL A 277 -0.68 15.11 14.05
CA VAL A 277 -2.11 15.32 13.80
C VAL A 277 -2.66 16.15 14.93
N ILE A 278 -2.93 17.43 14.67
CA ILE A 278 -3.63 18.28 15.62
C ILE A 278 -5.12 18.01 15.47
N VAL A 279 -5.79 17.75 16.59
CA VAL A 279 -7.24 17.58 16.66
C VAL A 279 -7.82 18.75 17.45
N ASP A 280 -8.60 19.61 16.80
CA ASP A 280 -9.43 20.59 17.50
C ASP A 280 -10.70 19.86 17.97
N THR A 281 -10.81 19.73 19.29
CA THR A 281 -12.07 19.38 19.93
C THR A 281 -12.92 20.63 19.91
N ALA A 282 -13.57 20.90 18.77
CA ALA A 282 -14.58 21.96 18.67
C ALA A 282 -15.50 21.80 19.89
N GLY A 283 -15.40 22.76 20.82
CA GLY A 283 -15.50 22.50 22.27
C GLY A 283 -16.53 21.43 22.62
N VAL A 284 -16.08 20.32 23.22
CA VAL A 284 -16.91 19.22 23.72
C VAL A 284 -18.24 19.77 24.23
N ARG A 285 -19.29 19.71 23.40
CA ARG A 285 -20.65 19.91 23.89
C ARG A 285 -20.96 18.63 24.64
N MET A 286 -20.67 18.64 25.94
CA MET A 286 -21.37 17.78 26.88
C MET A 286 -22.86 18.05 26.64
N GLY A 287 -23.56 17.04 26.14
CA GLY A 287 -24.92 17.14 25.63
C GLY A 287 -25.82 17.97 26.54
N ALA A 288 -26.16 19.16 26.05
CA ALA A 288 -27.33 19.90 26.42
C ALA A 288 -27.99 20.24 25.09
N ASP A 289 -28.76 19.30 24.57
CA ASP A 289 -30.16 19.51 24.21
C ASP A 289 -30.74 18.16 23.75
N GLY A 290 -31.88 17.81 24.35
CA GLY A 290 -32.51 16.51 24.23
C GLY A 290 -33.18 16.26 22.88
N VAL A 291 -33.74 15.03 22.79
CA VAL A 291 -34.46 14.43 21.66
C VAL A 291 -33.45 13.97 20.59
N GLU A 292 -33.17 12.68 20.45
CA GLU A 292 -34.05 11.76 19.74
C GLU A 292 -34.21 10.41 20.46
N VAL A 293 -35.44 10.23 20.92
CA VAL A 293 -36.13 8.97 21.20
C VAL A 293 -36.32 8.23 19.87
N GLU A 294 -36.04 6.92 19.88
CA GLU A 294 -36.51 5.85 18.96
C GLU A 294 -36.77 6.15 17.47
N GLY A 295 -36.15 5.35 16.60
CA GLY A 295 -36.68 5.11 15.26
C GLY A 295 -35.83 4.16 14.42
N VAL A 296 -36.22 2.87 14.41
CA VAL A 296 -35.98 1.77 13.44
C VAL A 296 -34.67 1.76 12.65
#